data_AF-A0A9E3CNA2-F1
#
_entry.id   AF-A0A9E3CNA2-F1
#
_cell.length_a   1.000
_cell.length_b   1.000
_cell.length_c   1.000
_cell.angle_alpha   90.00
_cell.angle_beta   90.00
_cell.angle_gamma   90.00
#
_symmetry.space_group_name_H-M   'P 1'
#
loop_
_entity.id
_entity.type
_entity.pdbx_description
1 polymer ?
#
loop_
_entity_poly.entity_id
_entity_poly.type
_entity_poly.pdbx_seq_one_letter_code
_entity_poly.pdbx_strand_id
1 'polypeptide(L)'
;MQQPEKYMSPDAQFSHAHMVRFDRLLPGPIEQVWAALADTARLPAWYGVGSIEARVAGKVDLMGGHIRGVVTKWKPPHKLAYTWNVFNSGDEVSPYPESYLTLTLMPKDSEVVLTLEHLPV
;
A
#
# COMPACT_ATOMS: atom_id res chain seq x y z
N MET A 1 4.55 -18.52 39.30
CA MET A 1 5.50 -18.15 38.23
C MET A 1 5.04 -16.82 37.65
N GLN A 2 5.73 -15.73 37.99
CA GLN A 2 5.51 -14.41 37.40
C GLN A 2 6.15 -14.37 36.01
N GLN A 3 5.40 -13.90 35.00
CA GLN A 3 5.95 -13.62 33.67
C GLN A 3 6.84 -12.37 33.75
N PRO A 4 7.98 -12.31 33.06
CA PRO A 4 8.85 -11.14 33.10
C PRO A 4 8.17 -9.98 32.38
N GLU A 5 7.93 -8.88 33.11
CA GLU A 5 7.55 -7.59 32.53
C GLU A 5 8.64 -7.18 31.53
N LYS A 6 8.24 -7.01 30.27
CA LYS A 6 9.10 -6.52 29.19
C LYS A 6 9.64 -5.15 29.63
N TYR A 7 10.94 -5.05 29.91
CA TYR A 7 11.63 -3.79 30.13
C TYR A 7 11.39 -2.86 28.93
N MET A 8 10.55 -1.84 29.14
CA MET A 8 10.40 -0.73 28.20
C MET A 8 11.44 0.34 28.53
N SER A 9 11.98 1.00 27.50
CA SER A 9 12.83 2.17 27.69
C SER A 9 12.04 3.25 28.44
N PRO A 10 12.60 3.90 29.48
CA PRO A 10 11.92 4.97 30.21
C PRO A 10 11.53 6.16 29.32
N ASP A 11 12.19 6.32 28.17
CA ASP A 11 11.93 7.41 27.20
C ASP A 11 10.94 7.01 26.09
N ALA A 12 10.40 5.79 26.11
CA ALA A 12 9.46 5.34 25.10
C ALA A 12 8.09 6.03 25.27
N GLN A 13 7.59 6.64 24.20
CA GLN A 13 6.25 7.21 24.15
C GLN A 13 5.39 6.45 23.15
N PHE A 14 4.19 6.05 23.59
CA PHE A 14 3.16 5.53 22.69
C PHE A 14 2.31 6.69 22.17
N SER A 15 2.13 6.74 20.86
CA SER A 15 1.22 7.67 20.19
C SER A 15 0.22 6.89 19.33
N HIS A 16 -0.84 7.59 18.92
CA HIS A 16 -1.84 7.07 17.98
C HIS A 16 -1.69 7.77 16.64
N ALA A 17 -2.00 7.07 15.55
CA ALA A 17 -2.12 7.64 14.21
C ALA A 17 -3.43 7.17 13.58
N HIS A 18 -4.00 8.00 12.70
CA HIS A 18 -5.20 7.63 11.97
C HIS A 18 -4.87 6.66 10.84
N MET A 19 -5.84 5.80 10.52
CA MET A 19 -5.76 4.81 9.45
C MET A 19 -7.11 4.73 8.74
N VAL A 20 -7.07 4.50 7.43
CA VAL A 20 -8.23 4.10 6.65
C VAL A 20 -8.11 2.64 6.25
N ARG A 21 -9.21 1.89 6.37
CA ARG A 21 -9.33 0.52 5.88
C ARG A 21 -10.60 0.39 5.02
N PHE A 22 -10.46 -0.24 3.87
CA PHE A 22 -11.59 -0.67 3.05
C PHE A 22 -11.51 -2.17 2.79
N ASP A 23 -12.64 -2.85 2.96
CA ASP A 23 -12.83 -4.22 2.50
C ASP A 23 -13.81 -4.21 1.34
N ARG A 24 -13.44 -4.84 0.22
CA ARG A 24 -14.23 -4.91 -1.01
C ARG A 24 -14.24 -6.32 -1.54
N LEU A 25 -15.38 -6.74 -2.07
CA LEU A 25 -15.52 -7.99 -2.80
C LEU A 25 -15.48 -7.67 -4.28
N LEU A 26 -14.51 -8.25 -4.99
CA LEU A 26 -14.26 -8.00 -6.40
C LEU A 26 -14.56 -9.27 -7.20
N PRO A 27 -15.26 -9.14 -8.35
CA PRO A 27 -15.61 -10.30 -9.16
C PRO A 27 -14.40 -10.84 -9.92
N GLY A 28 -14.40 -12.16 -10.13
CA GLY A 28 -13.44 -12.83 -11.00
C GLY A 28 -12.22 -13.40 -10.26
N PRO A 29 -11.32 -14.07 -11.00
CA PRO A 29 -10.17 -14.74 -10.41
C PRO A 29 -9.13 -13.73 -9.90
N ILE A 30 -8.41 -14.11 -8.85
CA ILE A 30 -7.40 -13.27 -8.20
C ILE A 30 -6.34 -12.73 -9.14
N GLU A 31 -5.97 -13.47 -10.18
CA GLU A 31 -4.98 -13.01 -11.16
C GLU A 31 -5.46 -11.78 -11.96
N GLN A 32 -6.77 -11.69 -12.25
CA GLN A 32 -7.32 -10.53 -12.94
C GLN A 32 -7.38 -9.31 -12.02
N VAL A 33 -7.78 -9.53 -10.77
CA VAL A 33 -7.80 -8.48 -9.74
C VAL A 33 -6.38 -7.97 -9.46
N TRP A 34 -5.42 -8.88 -9.31
CA TRP A 34 -4.01 -8.54 -9.15
C TRP A 34 -3.50 -7.73 -10.32
N ALA A 35 -3.74 -8.17 -11.56
CA ALA A 35 -3.33 -7.43 -12.74
C ALA A 35 -3.96 -6.02 -12.77
N ALA A 36 -5.25 -5.86 -12.43
CA ALA A 36 -5.87 -4.54 -12.38
C ALA A 36 -5.18 -3.57 -11.40
N LEU A 37 -4.58 -4.09 -10.32
CA LEU A 37 -3.92 -3.30 -9.27
C LEU A 37 -2.41 -3.13 -9.45
N ALA A 38 -1.73 -4.10 -10.07
CA ALA A 38 -0.27 -4.20 -10.09
C ALA A 38 0.34 -4.14 -11.51
N ASP A 39 -0.43 -4.44 -12.56
CA ASP A 39 -0.01 -4.26 -13.95
C ASP A 39 -0.26 -2.80 -14.37
N THR A 40 0.83 -2.02 -14.43
CA THR A 40 0.72 -0.58 -14.71
C THR A 40 0.25 -0.25 -16.13
N ALA A 41 0.25 -1.23 -17.05
CA ALA A 41 -0.40 -1.07 -18.35
C ALA A 41 -1.94 -1.00 -18.25
N ARG A 42 -2.53 -1.48 -17.14
CA ARG A 42 -3.99 -1.49 -16.90
C ARG A 42 -4.48 -0.33 -16.04
N LEU A 43 -3.58 0.32 -15.29
CA LEU A 43 -3.93 1.45 -14.42
C LEU A 43 -4.61 2.62 -15.16
N PRO A 44 -4.27 2.97 -16.42
CA PRO A 44 -4.96 4.08 -17.11
C PRO A 44 -6.47 3.91 -17.26
N ALA A 45 -6.99 2.68 -17.18
CA ALA A 45 -8.42 2.43 -17.29
C ALA A 45 -9.23 2.90 -16.06
N TRP A 46 -8.61 3.13 -14.91
CA TRP A 46 -9.33 3.43 -13.67
C TRP A 46 -8.60 4.33 -12.67
N TYR A 47 -7.26 4.37 -12.70
CA TYR A 47 -6.45 5.16 -11.78
C TYR A 47 -5.71 6.27 -12.50
N GLY A 48 -4.95 5.94 -13.55
CA GLY A 48 -4.13 6.87 -14.30
C GLY A 48 -2.81 6.24 -14.76
N VAL A 49 -1.99 7.01 -15.49
CA VAL A 49 -0.66 6.55 -15.93
C VAL A 49 0.30 6.49 -14.73
N GLY A 50 1.10 5.44 -14.67
CA GLY A 50 2.12 5.26 -13.64
C GLY A 50 3.04 4.06 -13.92
N SER A 51 3.94 3.81 -12.97
CA SER A 51 4.90 2.71 -12.97
C SER A 51 5.08 2.16 -11.56
N ILE A 52 5.21 0.84 -11.46
CA ILE A 52 5.53 0.10 -10.23
C ILE A 52 6.56 -0.94 -10.64
N GLU A 53 7.76 -0.86 -10.07
CA GLU A 53 8.76 -1.92 -10.26
C GLU A 53 8.38 -3.15 -9.43
N ALA A 54 8.22 -4.30 -10.09
CA ALA A 54 7.70 -5.55 -9.54
C ALA A 54 8.65 -6.30 -8.58
N ARG A 55 9.19 -5.61 -7.57
CA ARG A 55 10.11 -6.13 -6.55
C ARG A 55 10.13 -5.27 -5.29
N VAL A 56 10.52 -5.85 -4.16
CA VAL A 56 10.83 -5.05 -2.96
C VAL A 56 11.96 -4.06 -3.27
N ALA A 57 11.87 -2.87 -2.68
CA ALA A 57 12.70 -1.71 -2.98
C ALA A 57 12.57 -1.19 -4.43
N GLY A 58 11.53 -1.62 -5.15
CA GLY A 58 11.18 -1.08 -6.46
C GLY A 58 10.56 0.30 -6.36
N LYS A 59 10.79 1.16 -7.36
CA LYS A 59 10.18 2.50 -7.43
C LYS A 59 8.68 2.42 -7.70
N VAL A 60 7.91 3.29 -7.05
CA VAL A 60 6.50 3.58 -7.36
C VAL A 60 6.40 5.03 -7.83
N ASP A 61 5.74 5.24 -8.95
CA ASP A 61 5.48 6.56 -9.54
C ASP A 61 4.09 6.53 -10.18
N LEU A 62 3.11 7.16 -9.54
CA LEU A 62 1.70 7.10 -9.98
C LEU A 62 1.17 8.51 -10.23
N MET A 63 0.16 8.60 -11.09
CA MET A 63 -0.53 9.86 -11.40
C MET A 63 0.44 10.92 -11.94
N GLY A 64 1.39 10.50 -12.79
CA GLY A 64 2.39 11.39 -13.36
C GLY A 64 3.35 12.00 -12.32
N GLY A 65 3.76 11.24 -11.31
CA GLY A 65 4.68 11.68 -10.27
C GLY A 65 4.05 12.45 -9.11
N HIS A 66 2.72 12.57 -9.08
CA HIS A 66 2.00 13.14 -7.93
C HIS A 66 2.11 12.22 -6.71
N ILE A 67 2.11 10.91 -6.91
CA ILE A 67 2.40 9.92 -5.85
C ILE A 67 3.73 9.24 -6.16
N ARG A 68 4.66 9.28 -5.21
CA ARG A 68 5.95 8.60 -5.32
C ARG A 68 6.19 7.73 -4.10
N GLY A 69 6.91 6.64 -4.28
CA GLY A 69 7.22 5.77 -3.17
C GLY A 69 8.11 4.59 -3.53
N VAL A 70 8.17 3.65 -2.59
CA VAL A 70 9.00 2.46 -2.70
C VAL A 70 8.17 1.24 -2.29
N VAL A 71 8.23 0.19 -3.09
CA VAL A 71 7.59 -1.10 -2.80
C VAL A 71 8.24 -1.72 -1.56
N THR A 72 7.46 -1.88 -0.49
CA THR A 72 7.88 -2.49 0.77
C THR A 72 7.51 -3.97 0.86
N LYS A 73 6.49 -4.41 0.11
CA LYS A 73 6.11 -5.83 -0.06
C LYS A 73 5.66 -6.10 -1.49
N TRP A 74 6.17 -7.19 -2.06
CA TRP A 74 5.76 -7.72 -3.35
C TRP A 74 5.56 -9.23 -3.23
N LYS A 75 4.30 -9.68 -3.16
CA LYS A 75 3.93 -11.10 -3.05
C LYS A 75 2.74 -11.39 -3.98
N PRO A 76 2.95 -11.44 -5.30
CA PRO A 76 1.86 -11.75 -6.24
C PRO A 76 1.27 -13.15 -5.98
N PRO A 77 -0.05 -13.33 -6.16
CA PRO A 77 -1.08 -12.31 -6.40
C PRO A 77 -1.72 -11.78 -5.10
N HIS A 78 -1.09 -11.98 -3.93
CA HIS A 78 -1.74 -11.81 -2.62
C HIS A 78 -1.47 -10.48 -1.93
N LYS A 79 -0.31 -9.85 -2.13
CA LYS A 79 0.04 -8.65 -1.38
C LYS A 79 0.96 -7.70 -2.13
N LEU A 80 0.55 -6.44 -2.17
CA LEU A 80 1.35 -5.31 -2.60
C LEU A 80 1.32 -4.25 -1.51
N ALA A 81 2.49 -3.79 -1.06
CA ALA A 81 2.58 -2.64 -0.18
C ALA A 81 3.69 -1.70 -0.62
N TYR A 82 3.48 -0.41 -0.48
CA TYR A 82 4.44 0.63 -0.84
C TYR A 82 4.26 1.89 0.00
N THR A 83 5.32 2.67 0.11
CA THR A 83 5.22 4.02 0.69
C THR A 83 4.43 4.93 -0.25
N TRP A 84 3.72 5.89 0.32
CA TRP A 84 2.79 6.77 -0.37
C TRP A 84 3.10 8.21 0.05
N ASN A 85 3.86 8.90 -0.81
CA ASN A 85 4.26 10.28 -0.60
C ASN A 85 3.62 11.14 -1.69
N VAL A 86 2.96 12.23 -1.29
CA VAL A 86 2.21 13.12 -2.17
C VAL A 86 3.07 14.33 -2.53
N PHE A 87 3.14 14.69 -3.81
CA PHE A 87 3.94 15.82 -4.30
C PHE A 87 3.08 16.75 -5.15
N ASN A 88 3.18 18.05 -4.90
CA ASN A 88 2.65 19.06 -5.81
C ASN A 88 3.66 19.36 -6.93
N SER A 89 3.22 20.14 -7.92
CA SER A 89 4.10 20.60 -8.98
C SER A 89 5.24 21.44 -8.42
N GLY A 90 6.49 21.03 -8.68
CA GLY A 90 7.69 21.70 -8.20
C GLY A 90 8.22 21.20 -6.85
N ASP A 91 7.52 20.30 -6.16
CA ASP A 91 7.98 19.77 -4.87
C ASP A 91 9.18 18.81 -5.03
N GLU A 92 10.27 19.11 -4.33
CA GLU A 92 11.41 18.20 -4.14
C GLU A 92 11.16 17.21 -2.98
N VAL A 93 10.40 17.63 -1.96
CA VAL A 93 10.05 16.85 -0.77
C VAL A 93 8.54 16.91 -0.57
N SER A 94 7.93 15.80 -0.13
CA SER A 94 6.49 15.77 0.16
C SER A 94 6.16 16.72 1.33
N PRO A 95 5.13 17.56 1.21
CA PRO A 95 4.67 18.40 2.33
C PRO A 95 3.87 17.60 3.38
N TYR A 96 3.61 16.32 3.14
CA TYR A 96 2.87 15.43 4.04
C TYR A 96 3.80 14.36 4.63
N PRO A 97 3.50 13.84 5.84
CA PRO A 97 4.21 12.68 6.36
C PRO A 97 4.13 11.49 5.42
N GLU A 98 5.19 10.68 5.39
CA GLU A 98 5.16 9.43 4.65
C GLU A 98 4.05 8.52 5.20
N SER A 99 3.27 7.97 4.27
CA SER A 99 2.24 6.99 4.56
C SER A 99 2.50 5.68 3.82
N TYR A 100 1.73 4.65 4.13
CA TYR A 100 1.88 3.32 3.59
C TYR A 100 0.53 2.84 3.08
N LEU A 101 0.50 2.41 1.81
CA LEU A 101 -0.65 1.70 1.25
C LEU A 101 -0.34 0.21 1.23
N THR A 102 -1.27 -0.60 1.76
CA THR A 102 -1.23 -2.06 1.67
C THR A 102 -2.49 -2.58 1.01
N LEU A 103 -2.30 -3.35 -0.06
CA LEU A 103 -3.34 -4.10 -0.76
C LEU A 103 -3.14 -5.58 -0.46
N THR A 104 -4.14 -6.23 0.11
CA THR A 104 -4.14 -7.68 0.36
C THR A 104 -5.32 -8.32 -0.37
N LEU A 105 -5.04 -9.36 -1.16
CA LEU A 105 -6.03 -10.13 -1.91
C LEU A 105 -6.15 -11.54 -1.36
N MET A 106 -7.38 -11.94 -1.04
CA MET A 106 -7.71 -13.31 -0.63
C MET A 106 -8.79 -13.88 -1.54
N PRO A 107 -8.60 -15.06 -2.16
CA PRO A 107 -9.65 -15.74 -2.90
C PRO A 107 -10.85 -16.04 -2.01
N LYS A 108 -12.06 -15.89 -2.55
CA LYS A 108 -13.31 -16.27 -1.92
C LYS A 108 -14.26 -16.79 -3.00
N ASP A 109 -14.33 -18.11 -3.13
CA ASP A 109 -15.08 -18.78 -4.20
C ASP A 109 -14.67 -18.26 -5.60
N SER A 110 -15.60 -17.68 -6.36
CA SER A 110 -15.36 -17.05 -7.66
C SER A 110 -15.03 -15.55 -7.60
N GLU A 111 -14.83 -15.02 -6.39
CA GLU A 111 -14.58 -13.62 -6.09
C GLU A 111 -13.28 -13.46 -5.31
N VAL A 112 -12.87 -12.22 -5.08
CA VAL A 112 -11.69 -11.87 -4.29
C VAL A 112 -12.04 -10.81 -3.26
N VAL A 113 -11.66 -11.05 -2.01
CA VAL A 113 -11.66 -10.00 -0.99
C VAL A 113 -10.39 -9.17 -1.15
N LEU A 114 -10.57 -7.91 -1.50
CA LEU A 114 -9.54 -6.88 -1.41
C LEU A 114 -9.67 -6.16 -0.06
N THR A 115 -8.61 -6.24 0.73
CA THR A 115 -8.39 -5.34 1.87
C THR A 115 -7.38 -4.28 1.44
N LEU A 116 -7.79 -3.01 1.53
CA LEU A 116 -6.92 -1.84 1.38
C LEU A 116 -6.73 -1.20 2.75
N GLU A 117 -5.49 -0.95 3.14
CA GLU A 117 -5.12 -0.25 4.37
C GLU A 117 -4.18 0.90 4.03
N HIS A 118 -4.46 2.09 4.58
CA HIS A 118 -3.65 3.29 4.42
C HIS A 118 -3.35 3.89 5.78
N LEU A 119 -2.06 3.92 6.17
CA LEU A 119 -1.60 4.47 7.45
C LEU A 119 -0.19 5.06 7.37
N PRO A 120 0.12 6.10 8.16
CA PRO A 120 -0.85 7.03 8.73
C PRO A 120 -1.63 7.81 7.66
N VAL A 121 -2.79 8.35 8.01
CA VAL A 121 -3.52 9.36 7.20
C VAL A 121 -3.79 10.63 7.99
#